data_AF-A0A3B4GDL2-F1
#
_entry.id   AF-A0A3B4GDL2-F1
#
_cell.length_a   1.000
_cell.length_b   1.000
_cell.length_c   1.000
_cell.angle_alpha   90.00
_cell.angle_beta   90.00
_cell.angle_gamma   90.00
#
_symmetry.space_group_name_H-M   'P 1'
#
loop_
_entity.id
_entity.type
_entity.pdbx_description
1 polymer ?
#
loop_
_entity_poly.entity_id
_entity_poly.type
_entity_poly.pdbx_seq_one_letter_code
_entity_poly.pdbx_strand_id
1 'polypeptide(L)'
;HIHYTALILSMCVICFAYFGGKTEVIEPCCVQVTSRNMSADVVGQTYREQPAGSPCVKAIIFHTNDGPLCADPKAQWVKDRKLSCACHFSSPKGNVIFSFLSAHF
;
A
#
# COMPACT_ATOMS: atom_id res chain seq x y z
N HIS A 1 18.71 47.17 -12.54
CA HIS A 1 17.68 46.29 -13.11
C HIS A 1 18.00 44.80 -12.90
N ILE A 2 19.18 44.32 -13.35
CA ILE A 2 19.60 42.90 -13.29
C ILE A 2 19.77 42.35 -11.84
N HIS A 3 20.27 43.17 -10.91
CA HIS A 3 20.42 42.75 -9.51
C HIS A 3 19.07 42.49 -8.81
N TYR A 4 18.04 43.29 -9.13
CA TYR A 4 16.73 43.15 -8.51
C TYR A 4 15.99 41.92 -9.03
N THR A 5 16.13 41.61 -10.32
CA THR A 5 15.59 40.38 -10.92
C THR A 5 16.24 39.12 -10.34
N ALA A 6 17.55 39.15 -10.06
CA ALA A 6 18.26 38.04 -9.44
C ALA A 6 17.80 37.77 -7.99
N LEU A 7 17.57 38.84 -7.22
CA LEU A 7 17.08 38.73 -5.84
C LEU A 7 15.65 38.15 -5.78
N ILE A 8 14.77 38.58 -6.69
CA ILE A 8 13.40 38.08 -6.78
C ILE A 8 13.39 36.59 -7.15
N LEU A 9 14.17 36.17 -8.14
CA LEU A 9 14.25 34.76 -8.55
C LEU A 9 14.78 33.87 -7.43
N SER A 10 15.83 34.33 -6.74
CA SER A 10 16.39 33.62 -5.58
C SER A 10 15.35 33.44 -4.46
N MET A 11 14.63 34.52 -4.10
CA MET A 11 13.56 34.47 -3.11
C MET A 11 12.39 33.57 -3.53
N CYS A 12 12.01 33.57 -4.81
CA CYS A 12 10.98 32.66 -5.32
C CYS A 12 11.40 31.19 -5.17
N VAL A 13 12.62 30.83 -5.56
CA VAL A 13 13.13 29.45 -5.45
C VAL A 13 13.17 28.99 -3.99
N ILE A 14 13.60 29.88 -3.08
CA ILE A 14 13.61 29.61 -1.65
C ILE A 14 12.18 29.43 -1.15
N CYS A 15 11.23 30.32 -1.49
CA CYS A 15 9.83 30.16 -1.05
C CYS A 15 9.23 28.82 -1.51
N PHE A 16 9.39 28.44 -2.78
CA PHE A 16 8.86 27.16 -3.28
C PHE A 16 9.45 25.94 -2.55
N ALA A 17 10.74 25.96 -2.21
CA ALA A 17 11.37 24.87 -1.48
C ALA A 17 10.82 24.70 -0.05
N TYR A 18 10.43 25.80 0.61
CA TYR A 18 9.90 25.78 1.97
C TYR A 18 8.40 25.46 2.04
N PHE A 19 7.62 25.91 1.05
CA PHE A 19 6.18 25.66 0.99
C PHE A 19 5.82 24.35 0.27
N GLY A 20 6.77 23.70 -0.39
CA GLY A 20 6.65 22.33 -0.93
C GLY A 20 6.66 21.24 0.16
N GLY A 21 6.01 21.51 1.29
CA GLY A 21 5.78 20.51 2.33
C GLY A 21 4.96 19.37 1.74
N LYS A 22 5.49 18.16 1.80
CA LYS A 22 4.74 16.95 1.47
C LYS A 22 3.53 16.95 2.39
N THR A 23 2.32 17.14 1.84
CA THR A 23 1.12 16.77 2.57
C THR A 23 1.26 15.29 2.86
N GLU A 24 1.68 14.95 4.08
CA GLU A 24 1.61 13.60 4.59
C GLU A 24 0.11 13.31 4.64
N VAL A 25 -0.38 12.72 3.55
CA VAL A 25 -1.71 12.15 3.50
C VAL A 25 -1.66 11.02 4.53
N ILE A 26 -1.98 11.35 5.77
CA ILE A 26 -2.25 10.38 6.81
C ILE A 26 -3.41 9.58 6.23
N GLU A 27 -3.11 8.40 5.68
CA GLU A 27 -4.15 7.49 5.23
C GLU A 27 -5.07 7.26 6.43
N PRO A 28 -6.36 7.62 6.33
CA PRO A 28 -7.29 7.40 7.42
C PRO A 28 -7.30 5.90 7.72
N CYS A 29 -6.96 5.55 8.96
CA CYS A 29 -6.98 4.16 9.37
C CYS A 29 -8.42 3.66 9.47
N CYS A 30 -8.64 2.38 9.16
CA CYS A 30 -9.96 1.78 9.26
C CYS A 30 -10.42 1.74 10.72
N VAL A 31 -11.55 2.40 11.02
CA VAL A 31 -12.25 2.37 12.32
C VAL A 31 -13.35 1.30 12.33
N GLN A 32 -13.86 0.97 11.13
CA GLN A 32 -14.89 -0.05 10.91
C GLN A 32 -14.44 -1.00 9.82
N VAL A 33 -14.91 -2.25 9.91
CA VAL A 33 -14.61 -3.31 8.94
C VAL A 33 -15.91 -3.89 8.38
N THR A 34 -15.86 -4.26 7.11
CA THR A 34 -16.96 -4.94 6.44
C THR A 34 -16.71 -6.45 6.46
N SER A 35 -17.67 -7.19 7.00
CA SER A 35 -17.71 -8.66 6.94
C SER A 35 -18.50 -9.18 5.73
N ARG A 36 -19.26 -8.32 5.06
CA ARG A 36 -19.99 -8.64 3.83
C ARG A 36 -19.02 -9.09 2.74
N ASN A 37 -19.45 -10.06 1.95
CA ASN A 37 -18.63 -10.55 0.85
C ASN A 37 -18.60 -9.53 -0.29
N MET A 38 -17.48 -8.81 -0.41
CA MET A 38 -17.21 -7.85 -1.49
C MET A 38 -16.05 -8.33 -2.36
N SER A 39 -15.78 -9.65 -2.39
CA SER A 39 -14.66 -10.22 -3.16
C SER A 39 -14.73 -9.94 -4.66
N ALA A 40 -15.92 -9.65 -5.19
CA ALA A 40 -16.13 -9.30 -6.60
C ALA A 40 -15.70 -7.86 -6.93
N ASP A 41 -15.74 -6.96 -5.95
CA ASP A 41 -15.44 -5.54 -6.13
C ASP A 41 -13.95 -5.23 -5.90
N VAL A 42 -13.21 -6.19 -5.34
CA VAL A 42 -11.76 -6.09 -5.12
C VAL A 42 -11.02 -6.17 -6.44
N VAL A 43 -10.31 -5.09 -6.76
CA VAL A 43 -9.49 -4.96 -7.96
C VAL A 43 -8.05 -5.34 -7.60
N GLY A 44 -7.54 -6.37 -8.28
CA GLY A 44 -6.16 -6.81 -8.13
C GLY A 44 -5.94 -7.87 -7.04
N GLN A 45 -4.66 -8.10 -6.73
CA GLN A 45 -4.19 -9.11 -5.78
C GLN A 45 -3.46 -8.49 -4.58
N THR A 46 -3.27 -7.17 -4.59
CA THR A 46 -2.57 -6.44 -3.54
C THR A 46 -3.54 -6.07 -2.42
N TYR A 47 -3.09 -6.27 -1.19
CA TYR A 47 -3.81 -5.88 0.01
C TYR A 47 -2.81 -5.30 1.01
N ARG A 48 -3.30 -4.42 1.88
CA ARG A 48 -2.52 -3.85 2.97
C ARG A 48 -3.09 -4.33 4.29
N GLU A 49 -2.24 -4.84 5.16
CA GLU A 49 -2.65 -5.21 6.51
C GLU A 49 -2.53 -4.00 7.44
N GLN A 50 -3.58 -3.72 8.18
CA GLN A 50 -3.58 -2.70 9.22
C GLN A 50 -3.50 -3.37 10.60
N PRO A 51 -2.48 -3.05 11.41
CA PRO A 51 -2.43 -3.49 12.80
C PRO A 51 -3.54 -2.80 13.63
N ALA A 52 -4.00 -3.46 14.68
CA ALA A 52 -4.91 -2.81 15.63
C ALA A 52 -4.16 -1.74 16.43
N GLY A 53 -4.75 -0.56 16.58
CA GLY A 53 -4.24 0.51 17.42
C GLY A 53 -5.29 1.60 17.57
N SER A 54 -5.82 1.80 18.79
CA SER A 54 -6.95 2.71 19.03
C SER A 54 -6.70 4.11 18.45
N PRO A 55 -7.63 4.68 17.63
CA PRO A 55 -9.00 4.23 17.33
C PRO A 55 -9.12 3.20 16.18
N CYS A 56 -8.02 2.87 15.53
CA CYS A 56 -7.94 1.97 14.38
C CYS A 56 -8.13 0.50 14.79
N VAL A 57 -8.96 -0.23 14.05
CA VAL A 57 -9.18 -1.68 14.25
C VAL A 57 -8.26 -2.51 13.34
N LYS A 58 -8.07 -3.78 13.67
CA LYS A 58 -7.34 -4.72 12.81
C LYS A 58 -8.16 -4.96 11.54
N ALA A 59 -7.63 -4.55 10.38
CA ALA A 59 -8.34 -4.62 9.11
C ALA A 59 -7.40 -5.06 7.98
N ILE A 60 -7.97 -5.63 6.92
CA ILE A 60 -7.29 -5.84 5.65
C ILE A 60 -7.86 -4.85 4.64
N ILE A 61 -7.02 -3.99 4.09
CA ILE A 61 -7.41 -2.96 3.14
C ILE A 61 -7.19 -3.51 1.73
N PHE A 62 -8.28 -3.66 0.98
CA PHE A 62 -8.25 -4.04 -0.43
C PHE A 62 -8.47 -2.81 -1.31
N HIS A 63 -7.87 -2.81 -2.51
CA HIS A 63 -8.23 -1.82 -3.52
C HIS A 63 -9.51 -2.26 -4.23
N THR A 64 -10.46 -1.34 -4.39
CA THR A 64 -11.66 -1.51 -5.20
C THR A 64 -11.74 -0.38 -6.23
N ASN A 65 -12.65 -0.47 -7.19
CA ASN A 65 -12.87 0.62 -8.15
C ASN A 65 -13.31 1.92 -7.46
N ASP A 66 -14.04 1.81 -6.34
CA ASP A 66 -14.58 2.94 -5.59
C ASP A 66 -13.61 3.48 -4.51
N GLY A 67 -12.46 2.81 -4.31
CA GLY A 67 -11.43 3.20 -3.34
C GLY A 67 -10.99 2.08 -2.40
N PRO A 68 -10.25 2.41 -1.32
CA PRO A 68 -9.78 1.42 -0.35
C PRO A 68 -10.95 0.86 0.49
N LEU A 69 -11.12 -0.45 0.48
CA LEU A 69 -12.13 -1.17 1.24
C LEU A 69 -11.52 -1.82 2.49
N CYS A 70 -12.06 -1.49 3.66
CA CYS A 70 -11.70 -2.11 4.94
C CYS A 70 -12.46 -3.43 5.15
N ALA A 71 -11.76 -4.56 5.09
CA ALA A 71 -12.31 -5.90 5.29
C ALA A 71 -11.93 -6.51 6.63
N ASP A 72 -12.84 -7.29 7.22
CA ASP A 72 -12.58 -7.99 8.47
C ASP A 72 -11.65 -9.20 8.24
N PRO A 73 -10.46 -9.26 8.88
CA PRO A 73 -9.55 -10.40 8.75
C PRO A 73 -10.15 -11.75 9.20
N LYS A 74 -11.24 -11.74 9.97
CA LYS A 74 -11.95 -12.95 10.42
C LYS A 74 -12.92 -13.49 9.37
N ALA A 75 -13.34 -12.67 8.40
CA ALA A 75 -14.29 -13.08 7.38
C ALA A 75 -13.71 -14.17 6.48
N GLN A 76 -14.54 -15.16 6.14
CA GLN A 76 -14.08 -16.34 5.41
C GLN A 76 -13.55 -15.97 4.01
N TRP A 77 -14.25 -15.08 3.29
CA TRP A 77 -13.85 -14.62 1.95
C TRP A 77 -12.49 -13.91 1.94
N VAL A 78 -12.13 -13.20 3.02
CA VAL A 78 -10.82 -12.54 3.16
C VAL A 78 -9.71 -13.58 3.31
N LYS A 79 -9.96 -14.64 4.09
CA LYS A 79 -9.04 -15.77 4.20
C LYS A 79 -8.89 -16.45 2.85
N ASP A 80 -9.99 -16.73 2.17
CA ASP A 80 -10.00 -17.39 0.87
C ASP A 80 -9.24 -16.57 -0.19
N ARG A 81 -9.30 -15.23 -0.17
CA ARG A 81 -8.46 -14.38 -1.05
C ARG A 81 -6.99 -14.35 -0.68
N LYS A 82 -6.65 -14.33 0.62
CA LYS A 82 -5.25 -14.49 1.06
C LYS A 82 -4.67 -15.84 0.62
N LEU A 83 -5.45 -16.91 0.77
CA LEU A 83 -5.12 -18.27 0.35
C LEU A 83 -5.06 -18.41 -1.18
N SER A 84 -5.98 -17.76 -1.90
CA SER A 84 -6.00 -17.71 -3.37
C SER A 84 -4.74 -17.06 -3.96
N CYS A 85 -4.15 -16.07 -3.28
CA CYS A 85 -2.87 -15.52 -3.68
C CYS A 85 -1.68 -16.40 -3.24
N ALA A 86 -1.84 -17.18 -2.15
CA ALA A 86 -0.87 -18.22 -1.77
C ALA A 86 -0.83 -19.38 -2.79
N CYS A 87 -1.84 -19.55 -3.63
CA CYS A 87 -1.81 -20.53 -4.72
C CYS A 87 -0.89 -20.14 -5.90
N HIS A 88 -0.43 -18.89 -6.01
CA HIS A 88 0.65 -18.53 -6.94
C HIS A 88 2.06 -18.75 -6.34
N PHE A 89 2.15 -19.02 -5.04
CA PHE A 89 3.29 -19.71 -4.43
C PHE A 89 2.85 -21.10 -3.99
N SER A 90 2.25 -21.84 -4.93
CA SER A 90 2.35 -23.29 -4.88
C SER A 90 3.84 -23.61 -5.02
N SER A 91 4.56 -23.59 -3.90
CA SER A 91 5.82 -24.31 -3.78
C SER A 91 5.49 -25.75 -4.13
N PRO A 92 5.98 -26.27 -5.28
CA PRO A 92 5.90 -27.69 -5.53
C PRO A 92 6.86 -28.31 -4.52
N LYS A 93 6.36 -29.22 -3.69
CA LYS A 93 7.24 -30.11 -2.94
C LYS A 93 8.18 -30.79 -3.94
N GLY A 94 9.47 -30.45 -3.92
CA GLY A 94 10.46 -31.05 -4.80
C GLY A 94 11.84 -30.39 -4.72
N ASN A 95 12.73 -31.02 -3.95
CA ASN A 95 14.19 -30.84 -3.92
C ASN A 95 14.76 -29.43 -3.68
N VAL A 96 15.38 -29.27 -2.51
CA VAL A 96 16.47 -28.31 -2.29
C VAL A 96 17.66 -28.79 -3.14
N ILE A 97 17.88 -28.18 -4.30
CA ILE A 97 19.19 -28.20 -4.95
C ILE A 97 19.80 -26.83 -4.71
N PHE A 98 20.80 -26.79 -3.83
CA PHE A 98 21.77 -25.69 -3.78
C PHE A 98 22.42 -25.59 -5.16
N SER A 99 22.16 -24.50 -5.87
CA SER A 99 23.00 -24.09 -7.00
C SER A 99 23.52 -22.70 -6.71
N PHE A 100 24.70 -22.69 -6.08
CA PHE A 100 25.68 -21.63 -6.26
C PHE A 100 25.94 -21.41 -7.75
N LEU A 101 26.45 -20.21 -8.07
CA LEU A 101 27.06 -19.80 -9.34
C LEU A 101 26.09 -19.44 -10.48
N SER A 102 25.93 -18.15 -10.73
CA SER A 102 26.80 -17.45 -11.70
C SER A 102 26.46 -15.97 -11.74
N ALA A 103 27.33 -15.15 -11.16
CA ALA A 103 27.47 -13.76 -11.57
C ALA A 103 28.00 -13.78 -13.01
N HIS A 104 27.25 -13.15 -13.90
CA HIS A 104 27.55 -13.05 -15.32
C HIS A 104 28.63 -11.98 -15.53
N PHE A 105 29.62 -12.33 -16.37
CA PHE A 105 30.48 -11.49 -17.23
C PHE A 105 31.06 -10.17 -16.69
#